data_AF-A0A968KM69-F1
#
_entry.id   AF-A0A968KM69-F1
#
_cell.length_a   1.000
_cell.length_b   1.000
_cell.length_c   1.000
_cell.angle_alpha   90.00
_cell.angle_beta   90.00
_cell.angle_gamma   90.00
#
_symmetry.space_group_name_H-M   'P 1'
#
loop_
_entity.id
_entity.type
_entity.pdbx_description
1 polymer ?
#
loop_
_entity_poly.entity_id
_entity_poly.type
_entity_poly.pdbx_seq_one_letter_code
_entity_poly.pdbx_strand_id
1 'polypeptide(L)'
;MAESTIFGLNTGLDTADIIDKLVALERKPIDLQESKRAIEDEKLTTFQDLKSRLKTFKSVLTTLNTSSRFIETQGEFSNNSASDNNEVVGIETTSQATSGTFSLTVNQLARETKIISEGFESKTSTL
;
A
#
# COMPACT_ATOMS: atom_id res chain seq x y z
N MET A 1 -11.19 60.24 -18.67
CA MET A 1 -11.83 60.87 -17.49
C MET A 1 -13.32 60.73 -17.68
N ALA A 2 -13.99 60.07 -16.73
CA ALA A 2 -15.41 59.75 -16.61
C ALA A 2 -16.35 60.22 -17.75
N GLU A 3 -16.75 59.30 -18.62
CA GLU A 3 -17.91 59.48 -19.49
C GLU A 3 -19.19 59.23 -18.69
N SER A 4 -19.92 60.33 -18.53
CA SER A 4 -21.28 60.51 -18.02
C SER A 4 -22.16 59.26 -17.97
N THR A 5 -22.28 58.68 -16.78
CA THR A 5 -23.29 57.67 -16.43
C THR A 5 -24.62 58.38 -16.14
N ILE A 6 -25.36 58.76 -17.19
CA ILE A 6 -26.75 59.18 -17.05
C ILE A 6 -27.61 57.92 -17.16
N PHE A 7 -27.88 57.34 -16.00
CA PHE A 7 -28.86 56.28 -15.83
C PHE A 7 -30.26 56.83 -16.10
N GLY A 8 -31.10 56.04 -16.78
CA GLY A 8 -32.51 56.34 -16.99
C GLY A 8 -33.24 56.41 -15.65
N LEU A 9 -33.60 57.62 -15.23
CA LEU A 9 -34.30 57.88 -13.96
C LEU A 9 -35.83 58.02 -14.11
N ASN A 10 -36.45 57.51 -15.17
CA ASN A 10 -37.91 57.65 -15.34
C ASN A 10 -38.62 56.51 -16.09
N THR A 11 -37.93 55.40 -16.33
CA THR A 11 -38.56 54.15 -16.73
C THR A 11 -38.13 53.17 -15.66
N GLY A 12 -39.03 52.44 -15.02
CA GLY A 12 -38.69 51.38 -14.05
C GLY A 12 -37.98 50.18 -14.68
N LEU A 13 -37.13 50.42 -15.69
CA LEU A 13 -36.27 49.44 -16.33
C LEU A 13 -35.00 49.32 -15.50
N ASP A 14 -34.94 48.25 -14.72
CA ASP A 14 -33.69 47.82 -14.09
C ASP A 14 -32.76 47.25 -15.17
N THR A 15 -31.96 48.14 -15.75
CA THR A 15 -31.00 47.79 -16.81
C THR A 15 -29.89 46.86 -16.32
N ALA A 16 -29.56 46.89 -15.02
CA ALA A 16 -28.62 45.93 -14.44
C ALA A 16 -29.23 44.52 -14.46
N ASP A 17 -30.50 44.41 -14.07
CA ASP A 17 -31.24 43.14 -14.04
C ASP A 17 -31.45 42.54 -15.46
N ILE A 18 -31.53 43.39 -16.50
CA ILE A 18 -31.56 42.96 -17.91
C ILE A 18 -30.20 42.46 -18.37
N ILE A 19 -29.12 43.16 -18.00
CA ILE A 19 -27.74 42.76 -18.33
C ILE A 19 -27.42 41.42 -17.67
N ASP A 20 -27.78 41.25 -16.39
CA ASP A 20 -27.58 40.00 -15.66
C ASP A 20 -28.36 38.84 -16.29
N LYS A 21 -29.60 39.08 -16.74
CA LYS A 21 -30.38 38.07 -17.48
C LYS A 21 -29.79 37.71 -18.85
N LEU A 22 -29.18 38.67 -19.54
CA LEU A 22 -28.47 38.45 -20.81
C LEU A 22 -27.19 37.63 -20.60
N VAL A 23 -26.39 37.97 -19.59
CA VAL A 23 -25.18 37.22 -19.21
C VAL A 23 -25.54 35.80 -18.76
N ALA A 24 -26.61 35.63 -17.99
CA ALA A 24 -27.11 34.31 -17.60
C ALA A 24 -27.57 33.49 -18.81
N LEU A 25 -28.19 34.13 -19.81
CA LEU A 25 -28.57 33.46 -21.06
C LEU A 25 -27.34 33.02 -21.87
N GLU A 26 -26.32 33.88 -21.94
CA GLU A 26 -25.05 33.59 -22.62
C GLU A 26 -24.25 32.47 -21.92
N ARG A 27 -24.45 32.27 -20.61
CA ARG A 27 -23.86 31.16 -19.84
C ARG A 27 -24.55 29.81 -19.99
N LYS A 28 -25.81 29.74 -20.45
CA LYS A 28 -26.53 28.46 -20.68
C LYS A 28 -25.74 27.37 -21.43
N PRO A 29 -25.01 27.65 -22.52
CA PRO A 29 -24.21 26.62 -23.19
C PRO A 29 -23.08 26.07 -22.30
N ILE A 30 -22.52 26.89 -21.42
CA ILE A 30 -21.49 26.48 -20.46
C ILE A 30 -22.12 25.54 -19.43
N ASP A 31 -23.25 25.91 -18.84
CA ASP A 31 -23.96 25.09 -17.84
C ASP A 31 -24.37 23.72 -18.42
N LEU A 32 -24.76 23.68 -19.70
CA LEU A 32 -25.10 22.46 -20.41
C LEU A 32 -23.85 21.57 -20.59
N GLN A 33 -22.71 22.16 -20.91
CA GLN A 33 -21.45 21.42 -21.06
C GLN A 33 -20.89 20.95 -19.71
N GLU A 34 -21.04 21.73 -18.65
CA GLU A 34 -20.70 21.32 -17.27
C GLU A 34 -21.59 20.17 -16.80
N SER A 35 -22.90 20.22 -17.07
CA SER A 35 -23.81 19.12 -16.76
C SER A 35 -23.43 17.83 -17.50
N LYS A 36 -23.05 17.94 -18.77
CA LYS A 36 -22.54 16.79 -19.55
C LYS A 36 -21.24 16.24 -18.95
N ARG A 37 -20.30 17.10 -18.55
CA ARG A 37 -19.06 16.66 -17.88
C ARG A 37 -19.35 15.94 -16.57
N ALA A 38 -20.23 16.48 -15.73
CA ALA A 38 -20.59 15.86 -14.46
C ALA A 38 -21.12 14.42 -14.64
N ILE A 39 -21.98 14.20 -15.65
CA ILE A 39 -22.50 12.87 -15.97
C ILE A 39 -21.37 11.91 -16.42
N GLU A 40 -20.45 12.38 -17.26
CA GLU A 40 -19.34 11.55 -17.73
C GLU A 40 -18.31 11.27 -16.61
N ASP A 41 -18.07 12.23 -15.71
CA ASP A 41 -17.20 12.06 -14.55
C ASP A 41 -17.78 11.06 -13.54
N GLU A 42 -19.10 11.06 -13.35
CA GLU A 42 -19.79 10.05 -12.53
C GLU A 42 -19.65 8.64 -13.11
N LYS A 43 -19.84 8.49 -14.43
CA LYS A 43 -19.60 7.23 -15.15
C LYS A 43 -18.15 6.79 -15.00
N LEU A 44 -17.20 7.70 -15.19
CA LEU A 44 -15.77 7.42 -15.06
C LEU A 44 -15.44 6.91 -13.65
N THR A 45 -15.97 7.57 -12.62
CA THR A 45 -15.79 7.18 -11.22
C THR A 45 -16.33 5.77 -10.98
N THR A 46 -17.51 5.46 -11.50
CA THR A 46 -18.12 4.12 -11.39
C THR A 46 -17.27 3.05 -12.08
N PHE A 47 -16.71 3.33 -13.26
CA PHE A 47 -15.80 2.42 -13.95
C PHE A 47 -14.47 2.24 -13.21
N GLN A 48 -13.95 3.30 -12.59
CA GLN A 48 -12.74 3.22 -11.77
C GLN A 48 -12.96 2.35 -10.53
N ASP A 49 -14.11 2.48 -9.86
CA ASP A 49 -14.47 1.60 -8.74
C ASP A 49 -14.58 0.14 -9.18
N LEU A 50 -15.30 -0.14 -10.27
CA LEU A 50 -15.40 -1.48 -10.84
C LEU A 50 -14.01 -2.08 -11.16
N LYS A 51 -13.13 -1.28 -11.79
CA LYS A 51 -11.75 -1.68 -12.09
C LYS A 51 -10.97 -1.99 -10.82
N SER A 52 -11.12 -1.19 -9.77
CA SER A 52 -10.47 -1.40 -8.47
C SER A 52 -10.93 -2.72 -7.83
N ARG A 53 -12.24 -2.97 -7.84
CA ARG A 53 -12.83 -4.21 -7.30
C ARG A 53 -12.36 -5.44 -8.10
N LEU A 54 -12.31 -5.36 -9.42
CA LEU A 54 -11.78 -6.43 -10.27
C LEU A 54 -10.29 -6.67 -10.06
N LYS A 55 -9.48 -5.61 -9.88
CA LYS A 55 -8.06 -5.73 -9.57
C LYS A 55 -7.85 -6.44 -8.22
N THR A 56 -8.66 -6.08 -7.22
CA THR A 56 -8.64 -6.73 -5.89
C THR A 56 -9.01 -8.20 -6.00
N PHE A 57 -10.09 -8.52 -6.72
CA PHE A 57 -10.50 -9.90 -6.95
C PHE A 57 -9.42 -10.72 -7.68
N LYS A 58 -8.81 -10.17 -8.73
CA LYS A 58 -7.69 -10.79 -9.42
C LYS A 58 -6.52 -11.04 -8.46
N SER A 59 -6.19 -10.10 -7.59
CA SER A 59 -5.11 -10.25 -6.60
C SER A 59 -5.39 -11.39 -5.61
N VAL A 60 -6.63 -11.53 -5.16
CA VAL A 60 -7.04 -12.64 -4.29
C VAL A 60 -6.89 -13.96 -5.03
N LEU A 61 -7.36 -14.04 -6.27
CA LEU A 61 -7.23 -15.26 -7.09
C LEU A 61 -5.78 -15.62 -7.39
N THR A 62 -4.91 -14.66 -7.70
CA THR A 62 -3.48 -14.96 -7.92
C THR A 62 -2.81 -15.47 -6.64
N THR A 63 -3.20 -14.94 -5.49
CA THR A 63 -2.70 -15.39 -4.18
C THR A 63 -3.19 -16.81 -3.87
N LEU A 64 -4.42 -17.14 -4.24
CA LEU A 64 -4.99 -18.48 -4.07
C LEU A 64 -4.50 -19.48 -5.13
N ASN A 65 -4.12 -19.04 -6.33
CA ASN A 65 -3.60 -19.94 -7.38
C ASN A 65 -2.13 -20.36 -7.15
N THR A 66 -1.55 -20.02 -6.00
CA THR A 66 -0.19 -20.43 -5.66
C THR A 66 -0.25 -21.76 -4.93
N SER A 67 0.00 -22.86 -5.65
CA SER A 67 -0.07 -24.23 -5.12
C SER A 67 0.81 -24.44 -3.88
N SER A 68 1.90 -23.68 -3.71
CA SER A 68 2.75 -23.79 -2.51
C SER A 68 1.95 -23.56 -1.23
N ARG A 69 0.99 -22.61 -1.24
CA ARG A 69 0.19 -22.25 -0.06
C ARG A 69 -0.70 -23.37 0.46
N PHE A 70 -1.02 -24.37 -0.37
CA PHE A 70 -1.84 -25.52 0.02
C PHE A 70 -1.00 -26.73 0.43
N ILE A 71 0.29 -26.73 0.12
CA ILE A 71 1.24 -27.81 0.41
C ILE A 71 2.30 -27.31 1.40
N GLU A 72 2.00 -26.24 2.14
CA GLU A 72 2.89 -25.77 3.21
C GLU A 72 2.90 -26.81 4.32
N THR A 73 4.07 -27.42 4.52
CA THR A 73 4.34 -28.26 5.68
C THR A 73 4.59 -27.33 6.88
N GLN A 74 4.22 -27.75 8.09
CA GLN A 74 4.60 -27.05 9.32
C GLN A 74 5.56 -27.95 10.11
N GLY A 75 6.64 -27.36 10.61
CA GLY A 75 7.56 -28.03 11.52
C GLY A 75 7.17 -27.74 12.96
N GLU A 76 6.99 -28.78 13.77
CA GLU A 76 6.80 -28.65 15.22
C GLU A 76 8.06 -29.12 15.92
N PHE A 77 8.66 -28.26 16.76
CA PHE A 77 9.80 -28.62 17.58
C PHE A 77 9.30 -29.25 18.89
N SER A 78 9.81 -30.44 19.20
CA SER A 78 9.55 -31.11 20.47
C SER A 78 10.86 -31.44 21.15
N ASN A 79 11.07 -30.87 22.34
CA ASN A 79 12.22 -31.16 23.18
C ASN A 79 11.93 -32.40 24.05
N ASN A 80 12.83 -33.38 24.03
CA ASN A 80 12.73 -34.57 24.89
C ASN A 80 13.12 -34.29 26.36
N SER A 81 13.60 -33.08 26.68
CA SER A 81 13.97 -32.68 28.04
C SER A 81 12.78 -32.07 28.79
N ALA A 82 12.21 -32.83 29.73
CA ALA A 82 11.07 -32.38 30.54
C ALA A 82 11.33 -31.14 31.42
N SER A 83 12.60 -30.74 31.60
CA SER A 83 13.00 -29.61 32.45
C SER A 83 13.37 -28.35 31.67
N ASP A 84 13.48 -28.42 30.34
CA ASP A 84 13.97 -27.32 29.51
C ASP A 84 13.05 -27.13 28.29
N ASN A 85 12.29 -26.03 28.32
CA ASN A 85 11.35 -25.68 27.25
C ASN A 85 11.95 -24.73 26.22
N ASN A 86 13.26 -24.42 26.33
CA ASN A 86 13.89 -23.57 25.33
C ASN A 86 14.00 -24.29 23.99
N GLU A 87 13.68 -23.55 22.93
CA GLU A 87 13.95 -23.95 21.56
C GLU A 87 15.45 -24.03 21.36
N VAL A 88 15.96 -25.24 21.14
CA VAL A 88 17.40 -25.49 20.88
C VAL A 88 17.72 -25.26 19.40
N VAL A 89 16.72 -25.41 18.52
CA VAL A 89 16.85 -25.30 17.06
C VAL A 89 15.58 -24.64 16.50
N GLY A 90 15.75 -23.67 15.60
CA GLY A 90 14.65 -23.16 14.79
C GLY A 90 14.36 -24.08 13.60
N ILE A 91 13.11 -24.43 13.38
CA ILE A 91 12.69 -25.27 12.25
C ILE A 91 11.93 -24.41 11.25
N GLU A 92 12.50 -24.28 10.06
CA GLU A 92 11.82 -23.73 8.90
C GLU A 92 11.55 -24.85 7.89
N THR A 93 10.35 -24.86 7.32
CA THR A 93 9.94 -25.86 6.33
C THR A 93 9.58 -25.16 5.03
N THR A 94 9.65 -25.90 3.93
CA THR A 94 9.25 -25.42 2.60
C THR A 94 8.14 -26.31 2.07
N SER A 95 7.42 -25.87 1.03
CA SER A 95 6.36 -26.64 0.38
C SER A 95 6.81 -27.96 -0.28
N GLN A 96 8.10 -28.30 -0.23
CA GLN A 96 8.67 -29.57 -0.69
C GLN A 96 9.15 -30.46 0.48
N ALA A 97 9.03 -29.98 1.73
CA ALA A 97 9.45 -30.73 2.89
C ALA A 97 8.56 -31.96 3.08
N THR A 98 9.18 -33.13 3.20
CA THR A 98 8.48 -34.39 3.44
C THR A 98 8.01 -34.44 4.90
N SER A 99 6.73 -34.74 5.10
CA SER A 99 6.16 -34.94 6.43
C SER A 99 6.77 -36.17 7.11
N GLY A 100 7.30 -36.00 8.32
CA GLY A 100 7.89 -37.08 9.09
C GLY A 100 8.50 -36.58 10.40
N THR A 101 8.82 -37.52 11.29
CA THR A 101 9.52 -37.21 12.54
C THR A 101 11.02 -37.37 12.34
N PHE A 102 11.77 -36.33 12.68
CA PHE A 102 13.23 -36.32 12.58
C PHE A 102 13.86 -36.14 13.95
N SER A 103 14.70 -37.08 14.37
CA SER A 103 15.43 -37.01 15.65
C SER A 103 16.76 -36.29 15.45
N LEU A 104 17.00 -35.23 16.22
CA LEU A 104 18.23 -34.44 16.17
C LEU A 104 18.89 -34.41 17.56
N THR A 105 20.21 -34.62 17.60
CA THR A 105 21.02 -34.49 18.82
C THR A 105 22.05 -33.39 18.62
N VAL A 106 21.98 -32.33 19.43
CA VAL A 106 22.94 -31.22 19.40
C VAL A 106 24.07 -31.52 20.38
N ASN A 107 25.25 -31.87 19.87
CA ASN A 107 26.41 -32.18 20.71
C ASN A 107 27.22 -30.92 21.10
N GLN A 108 27.43 -30.00 20.16
CA GLN A 108 28.19 -28.77 20.39
C GLN A 108 27.74 -27.68 19.41
N LEU A 109 27.55 -26.46 19.91
CA LEU A 109 27.24 -25.31 19.08
C LEU A 109 28.50 -24.82 18.35
N ALA A 110 28.32 -24.42 17.09
CA ALA A 110 29.36 -23.72 16.35
C ALA A 110 29.71 -22.40 17.07
N ARG A 111 31.01 -22.15 17.26
CA ARG A 111 31.52 -20.92 17.89
C ARG A 111 32.40 -20.20 16.90
N GLU A 112 32.37 -18.87 16.94
CA GLU A 112 33.34 -18.06 16.20
C GLU A 112 34.74 -18.20 16.80
N THR A 113 35.77 -18.14 15.95
CA THR A 113 37.15 -18.08 16.41
C THR A 113 37.56 -16.62 16.58
N LYS A 114 37.88 -16.24 17.81
CA LYS A 114 38.40 -14.91 18.12
C LYS A 114 39.87 -15.02 18.52
N ILE A 115 40.74 -14.48 17.68
CA ILE A 115 42.16 -14.34 17.99
C ILE A 115 42.35 -12.91 18.50
N ILE A 116 42.79 -12.78 19.75
CA ILE A 116 43.10 -11.50 20.38
C ILE A 116 44.63 -11.47 20.53
N SER A 117 45.26 -10.42 20.03
CA SER A 117 46.67 -10.17 20.29
C SER A 117 46.88 -9.98 21.78
N GLU A 118 47.87 -10.64 22.37
CA GLU A 118 48.32 -10.30 23.71
C GLU A 118 48.79 -8.84 23.72
N GLY A 119 48.52 -8.15 24.83
CA GLY A 119 48.88 -6.73 24.97
C GLY A 119 50.40 -6.59 25.07
N PHE A 120 51.01 -5.90 24.12
CA PHE A 120 52.44 -5.61 24.17
C PHE A 120 52.68 -4.35 25.01
N GLU A 121 53.37 -4.47 26.15
CA GLU A 121 53.74 -3.32 26.99
C GLU A 121 54.72 -2.35 26.31
N SER A 122 55.37 -2.78 25.21
CA SER A 122 56.35 -2.01 24.46
C SER A 122 56.29 -2.33 22.97
N LYS A 123 56.60 -1.34 22.11
CA LYS A 123 56.64 -1.45 20.63
C LYS A 123 57.68 -2.45 20.10
N THR A 124 58.53 -3.01 20.96
CA THR A 124 59.62 -3.93 20.58
C THR A 124 59.45 -5.34 21.15
N SER A 125 58.32 -5.62 21.82
CA SER A 125 58.06 -6.96 22.34
C SER A 125 57.73 -7.91 21.19
N THR A 126 58.54 -8.95 21.01
CA THR A 126 58.32 -10.01 20.02
C THR A 126 57.46 -11.12 20.63
N LEU A 127 56.61 -11.73 19.79
CA LEU A 127 55.81 -12.93 20.09
C LEU A 127 56.65 -14.09 20.62
#